data_AF-A0A7C0UJH5-F1
#
_entry.id   AF-A0A7C0UJH5-F1
#
_cell.length_a   1.000
_cell.length_b   1.000
_cell.length_c   1.000
_cell.angle_alpha   90.00
_cell.angle_beta   90.00
_cell.angle_gamma   90.00
#
_symmetry.space_group_name_H-M   'P 1'
#
loop_
_entity.id
_entity.type
_entity.pdbx_description
1 polymer ?
#
loop_
_entity_poly.entity_id
_entity_poly.type
_entity_poly.pdbx_seq_one_letter_code
_entity_poly.pdbx_strand_id
1 'polypeptide(L)'
;MKRKTKIYLSTVFVFLACFLVAHFSLAYDYTPMEKIPGFEDAKYFPDYISAIYKFGLWAIGIAALLMVSVGGFMYFTSAGNTANLEKAKAVIRDAIIGVIAVMVAWLLLYVINPDLIGGNLSSMQNMRVSDSSTSTEYIPPTKTGTGSAWPDSAIPLPPGTLLDDEARNRLSTEPMKAIAVNKANCTYVGQESCTSLDGIPSSTIDKLVAIRNGGTDFTVTGGTEHWLHKTHGPGRSIVDIYPNASKSEWDAIYLRLMNSFGVSPSSFCDLKGQRVNCSVASHIHLIFN
;
A
#
# COMPACT_ATOMS: atom_id res chain seq x y z
N MET A 1 3.19 44.84 -14.04
CA MET A 1 2.14 43.82 -13.78
C MET A 1 2.36 42.51 -14.53
N LYS A 2 2.60 42.52 -15.86
CA LYS A 2 2.69 41.31 -16.71
C LYS A 2 3.76 40.26 -16.34
N ARG A 3 4.90 40.66 -15.75
CA ARG A 3 6.00 39.75 -15.38
C ARG A 3 5.70 38.89 -14.17
N LYS A 4 5.00 39.43 -13.15
CA LYS A 4 4.62 38.67 -11.96
C LYS A 4 3.55 37.63 -12.28
N THR A 5 2.55 38.00 -13.10
CA THR A 5 1.48 37.09 -13.53
C THR A 5 1.99 35.91 -14.36
N LYS A 6 3.02 36.11 -15.20
CA LYS A 6 3.68 35.02 -15.95
C LYS A 6 4.44 34.05 -15.03
N ILE A 7 5.09 34.56 -13.98
CA ILE A 7 5.80 33.71 -13.00
C ILE A 7 4.79 32.85 -12.22
N TYR A 8 3.69 33.44 -11.73
CA TYR A 8 2.65 32.68 -11.03
C TYR A 8 1.99 31.63 -11.92
N LEU A 9 1.69 31.97 -13.18
CA LEU A 9 1.09 31.02 -14.12
C LEU A 9 2.04 29.85 -14.45
N SER A 10 3.34 30.15 -14.59
CA SER A 10 4.36 29.13 -14.81
C SER A 10 4.53 28.22 -13.59
N THR A 11 4.52 28.77 -12.37
CA THR A 11 4.63 27.95 -11.15
C THR A 11 3.42 27.06 -10.94
N VAL A 12 2.21 27.56 -11.24
CA VAL A 12 0.96 26.77 -11.15
C VAL A 12 0.94 25.65 -12.19
N PHE A 13 1.39 25.93 -13.42
CA PHE A 13 1.46 24.93 -14.49
C PHE A 13 2.46 23.82 -14.18
N VAL A 14 3.63 24.15 -13.62
CA VAL A 14 4.62 23.16 -13.17
C VAL A 14 4.07 22.30 -12.02
N PHE A 15 3.35 22.91 -11.07
CA PHE A 15 2.72 22.18 -9.96
C PHE A 15 1.61 21.23 -10.44
N LEU A 16 0.78 21.66 -11.41
CA LEU A 16 -0.27 20.85 -12.03
C LEU A 16 0.30 19.70 -12.87
N ALA A 17 1.38 19.97 -13.61
CA ALA A 17 2.08 18.94 -14.39
C ALA A 17 2.71 17.87 -13.48
N CYS A 18 3.33 18.27 -12.35
CA CYS A 18 3.82 17.31 -11.36
C CYS A 18 2.70 16.48 -10.71
N PHE A 19 1.51 17.05 -10.50
CA PHE A 19 0.34 16.33 -9.97
C PHE A 19 -0.20 15.27 -10.94
N LEU A 20 -0.11 15.51 -12.25
CA LEU A 20 -0.54 14.56 -13.27
C LEU A 20 0.40 13.36 -13.41
N VAL A 21 1.70 13.54 -13.14
CA VAL A 21 2.72 12.47 -13.28
C VAL A 21 2.76 11.52 -12.07
N ALA A 22 2.11 11.86 -10.96
CA ALA A 22 2.14 11.09 -9.71
C ALA A 22 1.40 9.72 -9.74
N HIS A 23 0.90 9.26 -10.90
CA HIS A 23 0.07 8.05 -11.00
C HIS A 23 0.80 6.81 -11.56
N PHE A 24 2.12 6.85 -11.75
CA PHE A 24 2.87 5.68 -12.21
C PHE A 24 3.56 4.98 -11.04
N SER A 25 2.94 3.90 -10.55
CA SER A 25 3.57 2.99 -9.59
C SER A 25 4.19 1.83 -10.36
N LEU A 26 5.51 1.87 -10.54
CA LEU A 26 6.30 0.70 -10.94
C LEU A 26 7.14 0.27 -9.74
N ALA A 27 6.86 -0.91 -9.19
CA ALA A 27 7.70 -1.54 -8.18
C ALA A 27 8.94 -2.11 -8.89
N TYR A 28 10.07 -1.40 -8.80
CA TYR A 28 11.37 -1.89 -9.23
C TYR A 28 12.20 -2.22 -7.99
N ASP A 29 12.92 -3.33 -8.05
CA ASP A 29 13.93 -3.68 -7.07
C ASP A 29 15.05 -2.61 -7.14
N TYR A 30 15.18 -1.79 -6.10
CA TYR A 30 16.12 -0.67 -6.06
C TYR A 30 17.22 -1.00 -5.06
N THR A 31 18.41 -1.26 -5.56
CA THR A 31 19.62 -1.26 -4.74
C THR A 31 20.15 0.17 -4.68
N PRO A 32 20.16 0.82 -3.50
CA PRO A 32 20.81 2.12 -3.36
C PRO A 32 22.29 1.98 -3.69
N MET A 33 22.75 2.75 -4.68
CA MET A 33 24.17 2.77 -5.06
C MET A 33 25.02 3.55 -4.04
N GLU A 34 24.37 4.29 -3.14
CA GLU A 34 25.02 5.09 -2.09
C GLU A 34 24.18 5.11 -0.81
N LYS A 35 24.87 5.14 0.34
CA LYS A 35 24.25 5.20 1.67
C LYS A 35 23.95 6.65 2.06
N ILE A 36 22.76 6.91 2.60
CA ILE A 36 22.44 8.23 3.17
C ILE A 36 23.10 8.35 4.56
N PRO A 37 23.93 9.37 4.80
CA PRO A 37 24.58 9.56 6.09
C PRO A 37 23.57 9.66 7.25
N GLY A 38 23.80 8.88 8.31
CA GLY A 38 22.97 8.89 9.53
C GLY A 38 21.72 8.00 9.49
N PHE A 39 21.54 7.18 8.45
CA PHE A 39 20.43 6.23 8.33
C PHE A 39 20.95 4.81 8.03
N GLU A 40 20.20 3.80 8.47
CA GLU A 40 20.45 2.40 8.13
C GLU A 40 20.27 2.13 6.63
N ASP A 41 20.79 1.01 6.14
CA ASP A 41 20.72 0.66 4.72
C ASP A 41 19.27 0.43 4.30
N ALA A 42 18.79 1.27 3.38
CA ALA A 42 17.43 1.18 2.88
C ALA A 42 17.32 -0.02 1.91
N LYS A 43 16.57 -1.05 2.31
CA LYS A 43 16.31 -2.24 1.49
C LYS A 43 15.33 -1.98 0.35
N TYR A 44 14.46 -0.98 0.50
CA TYR A 44 13.39 -0.69 -0.45
C TYR A 44 13.30 0.80 -0.79
N PHE A 45 12.74 1.10 -1.96
CA PHE A 45 12.54 2.47 -2.43
C PHE A 45 11.76 3.37 -1.43
N PRO A 46 10.66 2.93 -0.81
CA PRO A 46 9.96 3.75 0.19
C PRO A 46 10.83 4.11 1.40
N ASP A 47 11.65 3.16 1.87
CA ASP A 47 12.56 3.38 3.00
C ASP A 47 13.66 4.38 2.63
N TYR A 48 14.15 4.31 1.39
CA TYR A 48 15.15 5.23 0.87
C TYR A 48 14.61 6.66 0.73
N ILE A 49 13.38 6.81 0.21
CA ILE A 49 12.71 8.12 0.12
C ILE A 49 12.44 8.70 1.51
N SER A 50 12.01 7.87 2.46
CA SER A 50 11.84 8.26 3.87
C SER A 50 13.16 8.75 4.49
N ALA A 51 14.28 8.06 4.22
CA ALA A 51 15.60 8.48 4.66
C ALA A 51 16.03 9.82 4.06
N ILE A 52 15.84 10.03 2.75
CA ILE A 52 16.13 11.31 2.07
C ILE A 52 15.32 12.45 2.69
N TYR A 53 14.03 12.23 2.92
CA TYR A 53 13.14 13.24 3.49
C TYR A 53 13.60 13.66 4.90
N LYS A 54 13.88 12.69 5.78
CA LYS A 54 14.36 12.95 7.14
C LYS A 54 15.73 13.62 7.15
N PHE A 55 16.64 13.21 6.26
CA PHE A 55 17.93 13.85 6.07
C PHE A 55 17.78 15.32 5.66
N GLY A 56 16.91 15.59 4.68
CA GLY A 56 16.61 16.95 4.21
C GLY A 56 16.07 17.85 5.32
N LEU A 57 15.13 17.36 6.14
CA LEU A 57 14.58 18.13 7.26
C LEU A 57 15.65 18.55 8.27
N TRP A 58 16.55 17.64 8.65
CA TRP A 58 17.61 17.98 9.60
C TRP A 58 18.66 18.92 8.99
N ALA A 59 19.02 18.71 7.71
CA ALA A 59 19.92 19.59 6.97
C ALA A 59 19.37 21.02 6.87
N ILE A 60 18.08 21.19 6.60
CA ILE A 60 17.43 22.51 6.57
C ILE A 60 17.46 23.15 7.95
N GLY A 61 17.22 22.38 9.03
CA GLY A 61 17.31 22.88 10.39
C GLY A 61 18.68 23.46 10.73
N ILE A 62 19.75 22.74 10.36
CA ILE A 62 21.14 23.21 10.54
C ILE A 62 21.41 24.44 9.69
N ALA A 63 21.01 24.44 8.41
CA ALA A 63 21.20 25.58 7.51
C ALA A 63 20.48 26.84 8.02
N ALA A 64 19.26 26.70 8.53
CA ALA A 64 18.49 27.79 9.12
C ALA A 64 19.20 28.37 10.35
N LEU A 65 19.71 27.51 11.24
CA LEU A 65 20.47 27.93 12.42
C LEU A 65 21.72 28.73 12.03
N LEU A 66 22.46 28.28 11.01
CA LEU A 66 23.64 28.99 10.51
C LEU A 66 23.28 30.37 9.93
N MET A 67 22.23 30.45 9.10
CA MET A 67 21.81 31.72 8.49
C MET A 67 21.29 32.72 9.53
N VAL A 68 20.56 32.27 10.55
CA VAL A 68 20.15 33.13 11.67
C VAL A 68 21.37 33.62 12.46
N SER A 69 22.36 32.76 12.69
CA SER A 69 23.60 33.13 13.39
C SER A 69 24.41 34.17 12.60
N VAL A 70 24.53 34.00 11.27
CA VAL A 70 25.19 34.98 10.39
C VAL A 70 24.44 36.30 10.37
N GLY A 71 23.11 36.27 10.27
CA GLY A 71 22.29 37.47 10.35
C GLY A 71 22.41 38.19 11.69
N GLY A 72 22.45 37.44 12.79
CA GLY A 72 22.68 37.98 14.14
C GLY A 72 24.04 38.64 14.29
N PHE A 73 25.10 37.98 13.82
CA PHE A 73 26.46 38.55 13.84
C PHE A 73 26.55 39.83 13.00
N MET A 74 25.95 39.83 11.81
CA MET A 74 25.91 41.01 10.94
C MET A 74 25.11 42.15 11.58
N TYR A 75 24.05 41.85 12.32
CA TYR A 75 23.29 42.83 13.08
C TYR A 75 24.15 43.51 14.16
N PHE A 76 24.87 42.73 14.97
CA PHE A 76 25.72 43.27 16.05
C PHE A 76 26.91 44.08 15.53
N THR A 77 27.53 43.64 14.43
CA THR A 77 28.72 44.30 13.85
C THR A 77 28.38 45.51 12.96
N SER A 78 27.11 45.82 12.73
CA SER A 78 26.69 46.91 11.85
C SER A 78 27.00 48.32 12.36
N ALA A 79 27.34 48.50 13.64
CA ALA A 79 27.82 49.77 14.22
C ALA A 79 26.97 51.02 13.86
N GLY A 80 25.66 50.87 13.73
CA GLY A 80 24.73 51.97 13.38
C GLY A 80 24.58 52.26 11.89
N ASN A 81 25.25 51.52 11.00
CA ASN A 81 25.01 51.60 9.55
C ASN A 81 23.63 51.02 9.21
N THR A 82 22.69 51.91 8.84
CA THR A 82 21.30 51.55 8.54
C THR A 82 21.16 50.53 7.42
N ALA A 83 21.99 50.62 6.37
CA ALA A 83 21.95 49.69 5.25
C ALA A 83 22.37 48.27 5.65
N ASN A 84 23.37 48.13 6.52
CA ASN A 84 23.82 46.82 7.00
C ASN A 84 22.85 46.23 8.02
N LEU A 85 22.22 47.08 8.86
CA LEU A 85 21.16 46.66 9.77
C LEU A 85 19.95 46.12 9.02
N GLU A 86 19.51 46.78 7.94
CA GLU A 86 18.40 46.29 7.12
C GLU A 86 18.73 44.96 6.44
N LYS A 87 19.94 44.80 5.90
CA LYS A 87 20.40 43.54 5.33
C LYS A 87 20.39 42.41 6.36
N ALA A 88 20.84 42.67 7.59
CA ALA A 88 20.89 41.67 8.65
C ALA A 88 19.48 41.20 9.02
N LYS A 89 18.53 42.13 9.14
CA LYS A 89 17.12 41.81 9.37
C LYS A 89 16.51 41.01 8.21
N ALA A 90 16.87 41.34 6.97
CA ALA A 90 16.40 40.60 5.80
C ALA A 90 16.88 39.14 5.83
N VAL A 91 18.17 38.89 6.12
CA VAL A 91 18.73 37.54 6.24
C VAL A 91 18.00 36.72 7.30
N ILE A 92 17.78 37.29 8.49
CA ILE A 92 17.06 36.61 9.58
C ILE A 92 15.61 36.33 9.16
N ARG A 93 14.93 37.31 8.56
CA ARG A 93 13.54 37.18 8.11
C ARG A 93 13.41 36.07 7.06
N ASP A 94 14.29 36.03 6.09
CA ASP A 94 14.25 35.03 5.02
C ASP A 94 14.53 33.62 5.55
N ALA A 95 15.45 33.48 6.51
CA ALA A 95 15.69 32.21 7.20
C ALA A 95 14.44 31.73 7.98
N ILE A 96 13.78 32.63 8.71
CA ILE A 96 12.54 32.30 9.45
C ILE A 96 11.41 31.91 8.48
N ILE A 97 11.24 32.64 7.38
CA ILE A 97 10.23 32.31 6.37
C ILE A 97 10.50 30.93 5.77
N GLY A 98 11.77 30.58 5.52
CA GLY A 98 12.16 29.26 5.05
C GLY A 98 11.76 28.13 6.01
N VAL A 99 12.01 28.30 7.32
CA VAL A 99 11.62 27.32 8.34
C VAL A 99 10.09 27.20 8.41
N ILE A 100 9.36 28.31 8.41
CA ILE A 100 7.90 28.31 8.41
C ILE A 100 7.36 27.57 7.18
N ALA A 101 7.92 27.82 5.99
CA ALA A 101 7.49 27.15 4.77
C ALA A 101 7.65 25.63 4.85
N VAL A 102 8.75 25.13 5.43
CA VAL A 102 8.99 23.70 5.63
C VAL A 102 8.03 23.11 6.66
N MET A 103 7.76 23.83 7.76
CA MET A 103 6.76 23.40 8.76
C MET A 103 5.35 23.32 8.16
N VAL A 104 4.98 24.29 7.32
CA VAL A 104 3.69 24.28 6.62
C VAL A 104 3.62 23.12 5.63
N ALA A 105 4.69 22.86 4.87
CA ALA A 105 4.75 21.71 3.98
C ALA A 105 4.59 20.40 4.77
N TRP A 106 5.34 20.24 5.87
CA TRP A 106 5.22 19.09 6.76
C TRP A 106 3.80 18.91 7.30
N LEU A 107 3.18 19.99 7.78
CA LEU A 107 1.80 19.97 8.29
C LEU A 107 0.80 19.57 7.20
N LEU A 108 0.97 20.08 5.98
CA LEU A 108 0.12 19.74 4.85
C LEU A 108 0.24 18.25 4.49
N LEU A 109 1.46 17.72 4.44
CA LEU A 109 1.68 16.29 4.23
C LEU A 109 1.02 15.47 5.36
N TYR A 110 1.18 15.88 6.61
CA TYR A 110 0.60 15.21 7.77
C TYR A 110 -0.94 15.16 7.74
N VAL A 111 -1.57 16.26 7.35
CA VAL A 111 -3.05 16.36 7.24
C VAL A 111 -3.57 15.50 6.09
N ILE A 112 -2.86 15.43 4.96
CA ILE A 112 -3.27 14.60 3.82
C ILE A 112 -3.07 13.12 4.13
N ASN A 113 -1.87 12.74 4.55
CA ASN A 113 -1.55 11.38 4.95
C ASN A 113 -0.31 11.36 5.86
N PRO A 114 -0.47 11.01 7.16
CA PRO A 114 0.64 10.95 8.10
C PRO A 114 1.68 9.88 7.74
N ASP A 115 1.35 8.88 6.93
CA ASP A 115 2.28 7.83 6.49
C ASP A 115 3.41 8.39 5.62
N LEU A 116 3.19 9.54 4.96
CA LEU A 116 4.18 10.22 4.10
C LEU A 116 5.32 10.86 4.88
N ILE A 117 5.13 11.12 6.18
CA ILE A 117 6.14 11.75 7.04
C ILE A 117 6.63 10.82 8.17
N GLY A 118 5.81 9.83 8.58
CA GLY A 118 5.99 9.04 9.80
C GLY A 118 6.92 7.84 9.65
N GLY A 119 7.41 7.54 8.44
CA GLY A 119 8.27 6.39 8.20
C GLY A 119 7.57 5.03 8.34
N ASN A 120 6.25 5.01 8.48
CA ASN A 120 5.44 3.80 8.34
C ASN A 120 4.79 3.81 6.95
N LEU A 121 5.64 3.77 5.92
CA LEU A 121 5.19 3.44 4.56
C LEU A 121 4.86 1.94 4.45
N SER A 122 4.72 1.21 5.58
CA SER A 122 4.37 -0.21 5.56
C SER A 122 2.99 -0.46 4.96
N SER A 123 2.11 0.54 4.95
CA SER A 123 0.84 0.52 4.20
C SER A 123 1.07 0.52 2.67
N MET A 124 2.13 1.16 2.17
CA MET A 124 2.58 1.05 0.77
C MET A 124 3.45 -0.19 0.51
N GLN A 125 4.06 -0.71 1.57
CA GLN A 125 4.77 -1.98 1.59
C GLN A 125 3.81 -3.17 1.50
N ASN A 126 2.50 -2.96 1.32
CA ASN A 126 1.59 -4.02 0.89
C ASN A 126 1.73 -4.35 -0.62
N MET A 127 2.63 -3.67 -1.35
CA MET A 127 3.40 -4.30 -2.43
C MET A 127 4.60 -5.08 -1.87
N ARG A 128 4.37 -5.88 -0.83
CA ARG A 128 5.30 -6.88 -0.32
C ARG A 128 5.11 -8.10 -1.19
N VAL A 129 6.02 -8.30 -2.13
CA VAL A 129 6.59 -9.64 -2.27
C VAL A 129 7.50 -9.78 -1.06
N SER A 130 6.98 -10.35 0.03
CA SER A 130 7.81 -10.70 1.18
C SER A 130 8.83 -11.74 0.73
N ASP A 131 10.07 -11.26 0.70
CA ASP A 131 11.34 -11.96 0.69
C ASP A 131 11.65 -12.95 -0.44
N SER A 132 12.78 -12.63 -1.07
CA SER A 132 13.70 -13.54 -1.71
C SER A 132 14.01 -14.73 -0.78
N SER A 133 13.32 -15.83 -0.99
CA SER A 133 14.00 -17.13 -1.01
C SER A 133 14.44 -17.36 -2.43
N THR A 134 15.72 -17.65 -2.63
CA THR A 134 16.30 -18.26 -3.84
C THR A 134 15.23 -18.89 -4.73
N SER A 135 15.03 -18.30 -5.90
CA SER A 135 14.15 -18.83 -6.93
C SER A 135 14.68 -20.17 -7.42
N THR A 136 14.39 -21.24 -6.70
CA THR A 136 13.80 -22.39 -7.37
C THR A 136 12.43 -21.91 -7.85
N GLU A 137 12.26 -21.88 -9.17
CA GLU A 137 10.97 -21.80 -9.82
C GLU A 137 9.98 -22.68 -9.04
N TYR A 138 9.00 -22.06 -8.38
CA TYR A 138 7.90 -22.80 -7.78
C TYR A 138 7.16 -23.45 -8.94
N ILE A 139 7.34 -24.75 -9.10
CA ILE A 139 6.43 -25.55 -9.92
C ILE A 139 5.17 -25.68 -9.05
N PRO A 140 4.04 -25.01 -9.37
CA PRO A 140 2.78 -25.32 -8.71
C PRO A 140 2.59 -26.83 -8.77
N PRO A 141 2.04 -27.50 -7.74
CA PRO A 141 1.78 -28.94 -7.80
C PRO A 141 0.96 -29.18 -9.05
N THR A 142 1.65 -29.54 -10.13
CA THR A 142 1.04 -29.76 -11.41
C THR A 142 0.60 -31.19 -11.26
N LYS A 143 -0.56 -31.35 -10.63
CA LYS A 143 -1.22 -32.60 -10.30
C LYS A 143 -0.62 -33.30 -9.08
N THR A 144 -0.84 -32.75 -7.88
CA THR A 144 -1.17 -33.67 -6.78
C THR A 144 -2.43 -34.41 -7.21
N GLY A 145 -2.37 -35.74 -7.26
CA GLY A 145 -3.51 -36.54 -7.70
C GLY A 145 -4.70 -36.30 -6.79
N THR A 146 -5.92 -36.41 -7.32
CA THR A 146 -7.13 -36.48 -6.51
C THR A 146 -6.92 -37.52 -5.39
N GLY A 147 -7.15 -37.13 -4.14
CA GLY A 147 -6.94 -37.95 -2.94
C GLY A 147 -5.61 -37.75 -2.20
N SER A 148 -4.68 -36.95 -2.72
CA SER A 148 -3.46 -36.56 -1.97
C SER A 148 -3.80 -35.66 -0.78
N ALA A 149 -3.03 -35.77 0.31
CA ALA A 149 -3.20 -34.94 1.51
C ALA A 149 -3.07 -33.43 1.17
N TRP A 150 -3.83 -32.60 1.90
CA TRP A 150 -3.85 -31.15 1.75
C TRP A 150 -3.87 -30.45 3.11
N PRO A 151 -3.02 -29.43 3.32
CA PRO A 151 -1.85 -29.09 2.50
C PRO A 151 -0.83 -30.23 2.58
N ASP A 152 -0.15 -30.53 1.47
CA ASP A 152 0.87 -31.58 1.48
C ASP A 152 2.10 -31.06 2.25
N SER A 153 2.33 -31.59 3.45
CA SER A 153 3.48 -31.22 4.29
C SER A 153 4.84 -31.45 3.61
N ALA A 154 4.89 -32.26 2.55
CA ALA A 154 6.10 -32.47 1.74
C ALA A 154 6.31 -31.39 0.66
N ILE A 155 5.34 -30.50 0.41
CA ILE A 155 5.44 -29.41 -0.56
C ILE A 155 5.42 -28.06 0.17
N PRO A 156 6.52 -27.30 0.16
CA PRO A 156 6.52 -25.95 0.72
C PRO A 156 5.50 -25.07 -0.02
N LEU A 157 4.70 -24.32 0.75
CA LEU A 157 3.82 -23.30 0.19
C LEU A 157 4.63 -22.20 -0.53
N PRO A 158 4.06 -21.52 -1.55
CA PRO A 158 4.74 -20.42 -2.21
C PRO A 158 5.20 -19.36 -1.20
N PRO A 159 6.39 -18.75 -1.37
CA PRO A 159 6.83 -17.66 -0.50
C PRO A 159 5.80 -16.53 -0.42
N GLY A 160 5.66 -15.92 0.77
CA GLY A 160 4.71 -14.83 1.01
C GLY A 160 3.23 -15.24 1.14
N THR A 161 2.95 -16.55 1.16
CA THR A 161 1.62 -17.10 1.41
C THR A 161 1.47 -17.61 2.84
N LEU A 162 0.22 -17.81 3.27
CA LEU A 162 -0.13 -18.24 4.63
C LEU A 162 -0.65 -19.67 4.64
N LEU A 163 -0.49 -20.33 5.80
CA LEU A 163 -1.27 -21.52 6.13
C LEU A 163 -2.71 -21.13 6.47
N ASP A 164 -3.65 -22.06 6.31
CA ASP A 164 -5.08 -21.82 6.53
C ASP A 164 -5.38 -21.32 7.96
N ASP A 165 -4.77 -21.92 8.99
CA ASP A 165 -4.93 -21.48 10.38
C ASP A 165 -4.47 -20.03 10.60
N GLU A 166 -3.34 -19.64 10.00
CA GLU A 166 -2.82 -18.28 10.10
C GLU A 166 -3.70 -17.28 9.33
N ALA A 167 -4.16 -17.67 8.13
CA ALA A 167 -5.08 -16.86 7.36
C ALA A 167 -6.40 -16.63 8.12
N ARG A 168 -6.99 -17.67 8.72
CA ARG A 168 -8.20 -17.56 9.54
C ARG A 168 -7.99 -16.72 10.78
N ASN A 169 -6.84 -16.85 11.46
CA ASN A 169 -6.50 -16.00 12.59
C ASN A 169 -6.46 -14.52 12.19
N ARG A 170 -5.89 -14.20 11.02
CA ARG A 170 -5.86 -12.82 10.50
C ARG A 170 -7.22 -12.30 10.04
N LEU A 171 -8.11 -13.17 9.56
CA LEU A 171 -9.48 -12.80 9.20
C LEU A 171 -10.38 -12.60 10.43
N SER A 172 -10.04 -13.24 11.54
CA SER A 172 -10.77 -13.15 12.81
C SER A 172 -10.21 -12.11 13.79
N THR A 173 -9.10 -11.43 13.47
CA THR A 173 -8.53 -10.41 14.36
C THR A 173 -9.37 -9.13 14.43
N GLU A 174 -9.56 -8.67 15.68
CA GLU A 174 -10.20 -7.43 16.14
C GLU A 174 -9.41 -6.18 15.71
N PRO A 175 -10.03 -4.99 15.55
CA PRO A 175 -11.18 -4.46 16.32
C PRO A 175 -12.55 -4.47 15.61
N MET A 176 -12.71 -5.22 14.51
CA MET A 176 -13.95 -5.24 13.72
C MET A 176 -14.49 -6.67 13.53
N LYS A 177 -15.77 -6.76 13.17
CA LYS A 177 -16.51 -8.01 12.92
C LYS A 177 -15.67 -9.04 12.14
N ALA A 178 -15.46 -10.23 12.68
CA ALA A 178 -14.66 -11.27 12.03
C ALA A 178 -15.17 -11.58 10.61
N ILE A 179 -14.25 -11.73 9.65
CA ILE A 179 -14.59 -12.23 8.31
C ILE A 179 -14.74 -13.74 8.43
N ALA A 180 -15.97 -14.22 8.31
CA ALA A 180 -16.23 -15.65 8.37
C ALA A 180 -15.73 -16.36 7.11
N VAL A 181 -15.26 -17.58 7.26
CA VAL A 181 -15.06 -18.54 6.17
C VAL A 181 -16.17 -19.59 6.30
N ASN A 182 -16.91 -19.83 5.23
CA ASN A 182 -18.15 -20.63 5.29
C ASN A 182 -17.93 -22.10 5.69
N LYS A 183 -16.73 -22.63 5.50
CA LYS A 183 -16.40 -24.05 5.70
C LYS A 183 -15.01 -24.21 6.34
N ALA A 184 -14.79 -25.38 6.92
CA ALA A 184 -13.48 -25.77 7.43
C ALA A 184 -12.47 -25.99 6.30
N ASN A 185 -11.19 -26.09 6.67
CA ASN A 185 -10.11 -26.37 5.73
C ASN A 185 -10.29 -27.71 5.01
N CYS A 186 -9.75 -27.81 3.81
CA CYS A 186 -9.66 -29.06 3.06
C CYS A 186 -8.55 -29.94 3.64
N THR A 187 -8.74 -31.26 3.65
CA THR A 187 -7.76 -32.24 4.13
C THR A 187 -7.14 -33.07 3.01
N TYR A 188 -7.75 -33.07 1.82
CA TYR A 188 -7.20 -33.70 0.62
C TYR A 188 -7.62 -33.00 -0.68
N VAL A 189 -6.85 -33.21 -1.74
CA VAL A 189 -7.10 -32.69 -3.09
C VAL A 189 -8.31 -33.40 -3.70
N GLY A 190 -9.30 -32.66 -4.18
CA GLY A 190 -10.55 -33.21 -4.69
C GLY A 190 -11.67 -33.26 -3.66
N GLN A 191 -11.42 -32.84 -2.41
CA GLN A 191 -12.48 -32.74 -1.41
C GLN A 191 -13.51 -31.69 -1.83
N GLU A 192 -14.79 -32.06 -1.77
CA GLU A 192 -15.91 -31.14 -1.92
C GLU A 192 -16.32 -30.57 -0.56
N SER A 193 -17.01 -29.42 -0.56
CA SER A 193 -17.55 -28.83 0.67
C SER A 193 -16.51 -28.50 1.74
N CYS A 194 -15.35 -28.02 1.33
CA CYS A 194 -14.38 -27.33 2.17
C CYS A 194 -14.09 -25.93 1.59
N THR A 195 -13.37 -25.11 2.36
CA THR A 195 -12.81 -23.84 1.87
C THR A 195 -11.39 -23.69 2.40
N SER A 196 -10.40 -23.97 1.55
CA SER A 196 -8.98 -23.90 1.90
C SER A 196 -8.41 -22.51 1.70
N LEU A 197 -7.65 -22.02 2.67
CA LEU A 197 -6.81 -20.83 2.53
C LEU A 197 -5.31 -21.15 2.50
N ASP A 198 -4.92 -22.43 2.49
CA ASP A 198 -3.51 -22.82 2.42
C ASP A 198 -2.86 -22.32 1.14
N GLY A 199 -1.77 -21.58 1.28
CA GLY A 199 -1.07 -20.97 0.17
C GLY A 199 -1.74 -19.70 -0.35
N ILE A 200 -2.70 -19.11 0.38
CA ILE A 200 -3.25 -17.81 -0.02
C ILE A 200 -2.20 -16.71 0.21
N PRO A 201 -1.98 -15.79 -0.75
CA PRO A 201 -1.05 -14.69 -0.54
C PRO A 201 -1.47 -13.84 0.67
N SER A 202 -0.52 -13.52 1.54
CA SER A 202 -0.74 -12.67 2.71
C SER A 202 -1.37 -11.31 2.33
N SER A 203 -0.97 -10.74 1.19
CA SER A 203 -1.53 -9.53 0.60
C SER A 203 -3.01 -9.65 0.24
N THR A 204 -3.49 -10.85 -0.11
CA THR A 204 -4.92 -11.10 -0.38
C THR A 204 -5.72 -11.00 0.90
N ILE A 205 -5.24 -11.58 2.00
CA ILE A 205 -5.88 -11.46 3.32
C ILE A 205 -5.92 -10.00 3.77
N ASP A 206 -4.84 -9.24 3.56
CA ASP A 206 -4.81 -7.80 3.88
C ASP A 206 -5.88 -7.01 3.11
N LYS A 207 -6.07 -7.31 1.82
CA LYS A 207 -7.12 -6.66 1.02
C LYS A 207 -8.53 -7.05 1.47
N LEU A 208 -8.76 -8.31 1.87
CA LEU A 208 -10.04 -8.73 2.45
C LEU A 208 -10.33 -7.99 3.76
N VAL A 209 -9.32 -7.85 4.63
CA VAL A 209 -9.42 -7.05 5.86
C VAL A 209 -9.71 -5.58 5.56
N ALA A 210 -9.06 -5.00 4.54
CA ALA A 210 -9.32 -3.62 4.12
C ALA A 210 -10.76 -3.44 3.61
N ILE A 211 -11.28 -4.37 2.81
CA ILE A 211 -12.67 -4.36 2.33
C ILE A 211 -13.66 -4.38 3.50
N ARG A 212 -13.43 -5.24 4.49
CA ARG A 212 -14.23 -5.28 5.73
C ARG A 212 -14.17 -3.95 6.45
N ASN A 213 -12.97 -3.42 6.69
CA ASN A 213 -12.79 -2.17 7.42
C ASN A 213 -13.41 -0.98 6.67
N GLY A 214 -13.58 -1.10 5.35
CA GLY A 214 -14.40 -0.22 4.53
C GLY A 214 -15.91 -0.34 4.78
N GLY A 215 -16.38 -1.21 5.65
CA GLY A 215 -17.80 -1.42 5.97
C GLY A 215 -18.52 -2.34 5.00
N THR A 216 -17.81 -3.29 4.36
CA THR A 216 -18.44 -4.34 3.56
C THR A 216 -18.37 -5.66 4.34
N ASP A 217 -19.51 -6.16 4.79
CA ASP A 217 -19.59 -7.46 5.45
C ASP A 217 -19.72 -8.57 4.41
N PHE A 218 -18.90 -9.61 4.53
CA PHE A 218 -18.94 -10.76 3.64
C PHE A 218 -18.39 -12.01 4.31
N THR A 219 -18.64 -13.15 3.70
CA THR A 219 -18.11 -14.46 4.06
C THR A 219 -17.26 -14.97 2.92
N VAL A 220 -16.06 -15.48 3.22
CA VAL A 220 -15.21 -16.16 2.23
C VAL A 220 -15.82 -17.53 1.94
N THR A 221 -16.06 -17.82 0.67
CA THR A 221 -16.71 -19.06 0.22
C THR A 221 -15.85 -19.97 -0.63
N GLY A 222 -14.68 -19.49 -1.06
CA GLY A 222 -13.72 -20.24 -1.85
C GLY A 222 -12.34 -19.57 -1.81
N GLY A 223 -11.28 -20.37 -1.75
CA GLY A 223 -9.91 -19.90 -1.56
C GLY A 223 -8.91 -20.55 -2.54
N THR A 224 -8.08 -21.47 -2.08
CA THR A 224 -6.98 -22.07 -2.87
C THR A 224 -7.31 -23.45 -3.47
N GLU A 225 -8.58 -23.88 -3.39
CA GLU A 225 -9.11 -25.14 -3.92
C GLU A 225 -9.21 -25.20 -5.46
N HIS A 226 -8.06 -25.32 -6.12
CA HIS A 226 -7.92 -25.35 -7.58
C HIS A 226 -8.64 -26.51 -8.29
N TRP A 227 -8.96 -27.61 -7.58
CA TRP A 227 -9.66 -28.76 -8.15
C TRP A 227 -11.16 -28.55 -8.29
N LEU A 228 -11.77 -27.70 -7.45
CA LEU A 228 -13.17 -27.32 -7.59
C LEU A 228 -13.33 -26.26 -8.68
N HIS A 229 -12.34 -25.36 -8.84
CA HIS A 229 -12.39 -24.24 -9.77
C HIS A 229 -11.01 -23.97 -10.40
N LYS A 230 -10.93 -23.97 -11.75
CA LYS A 230 -9.67 -23.81 -12.52
C LYS A 230 -8.90 -22.50 -12.25
N THR A 231 -9.59 -21.48 -11.76
CA THR A 231 -9.04 -20.14 -11.52
C THR A 231 -8.36 -20.02 -10.17
N HIS A 232 -8.68 -20.88 -9.19
CA HIS A 232 -8.09 -20.84 -7.85
C HIS A 232 -6.75 -21.60 -7.78
N GLY A 233 -6.04 -21.43 -6.67
CA GLY A 233 -4.83 -22.19 -6.36
C GLY A 233 -3.88 -21.46 -5.41
N PRO A 234 -2.94 -22.19 -4.77
CA PRO A 234 -1.87 -21.59 -3.99
C PRO A 234 -1.09 -20.54 -4.79
N GLY A 235 -0.74 -19.44 -4.13
CA GLY A 235 -0.01 -18.30 -4.72
C GLY A 235 -0.87 -17.39 -5.60
N ARG A 236 -2.14 -17.73 -5.85
CA ARG A 236 -3.06 -16.88 -6.62
C ARG A 236 -3.83 -15.96 -5.69
N SER A 237 -3.85 -14.67 -6.03
CA SER A 237 -4.60 -13.65 -5.30
C SER A 237 -6.08 -13.65 -5.71
N ILE A 238 -6.72 -14.81 -5.60
CA ILE A 238 -8.08 -15.07 -6.08
C ILE A 238 -8.89 -15.72 -4.96
N VAL A 239 -10.08 -15.19 -4.70
CA VAL A 239 -10.95 -15.61 -3.60
C VAL A 239 -12.41 -15.37 -3.96
N ASP A 240 -13.26 -16.32 -3.59
CA ASP A 240 -14.71 -16.16 -3.71
C ASP A 240 -15.28 -15.61 -2.42
N ILE A 241 -16.13 -14.60 -2.54
CA ILE A 241 -16.85 -14.03 -1.42
C ILE A 241 -18.36 -14.09 -1.63
N TYR A 242 -19.06 -14.14 -0.51
CA TYR A 242 -20.50 -13.96 -0.41
C TYR A 242 -20.77 -12.71 0.44
N PRO A 243 -21.15 -11.58 -0.17
CA PRO A 243 -21.58 -10.41 0.59
C PRO A 243 -22.77 -10.72 1.50
N ASN A 244 -22.67 -10.33 2.77
CA ASN A 244 -23.72 -10.48 3.77
C ASN A 244 -24.74 -9.33 3.66
N ALA A 245 -25.28 -9.17 2.46
CA ALA A 245 -26.21 -8.11 2.06
C ALA A 245 -27.29 -8.69 1.14
N SER A 246 -28.36 -7.92 0.88
CA SER A 246 -29.40 -8.35 -0.04
C SER A 246 -28.84 -8.47 -1.46
N LYS A 247 -29.33 -9.45 -2.24
CA LYS A 247 -28.83 -9.69 -3.61
C LYS A 247 -28.91 -8.46 -4.51
N SER A 248 -29.93 -7.62 -4.34
CA SER A 248 -30.08 -6.35 -5.06
C SER A 248 -28.94 -5.35 -4.81
N GLU A 249 -28.23 -5.45 -3.68
CA GLU A 249 -27.11 -4.56 -3.33
C GLU A 249 -25.77 -5.06 -3.88
N TRP A 250 -25.70 -6.30 -4.36
CA TRP A 250 -24.44 -6.92 -4.76
C TRP A 250 -23.77 -6.20 -5.94
N ASP A 251 -24.54 -5.65 -6.88
CA ASP A 251 -23.99 -4.89 -8.01
C ASP A 251 -23.30 -3.61 -7.53
N ALA A 252 -23.87 -2.91 -6.53
CA ALA A 252 -23.27 -1.73 -5.94
C ALA A 252 -22.02 -2.06 -5.11
N ILE A 253 -22.06 -3.16 -4.36
CA ILE A 253 -20.91 -3.67 -3.61
C ILE A 253 -19.78 -4.01 -4.58
N TYR A 254 -20.04 -4.78 -5.63
CA TYR A 254 -19.03 -5.16 -6.64
C TYR A 254 -18.34 -3.93 -7.25
N LEU A 255 -19.10 -2.91 -7.65
CA LEU A 255 -18.53 -1.66 -8.18
C LEU A 255 -17.66 -0.93 -7.15
N ARG A 256 -18.09 -0.90 -5.88
CA ARG A 256 -17.30 -0.30 -4.78
C ARG A 256 -15.99 -1.05 -4.57
N LEU A 257 -16.02 -2.38 -4.61
CA LEU A 257 -14.83 -3.22 -4.47
C LEU A 257 -13.78 -2.90 -5.55
N MET A 258 -14.22 -2.76 -6.80
CA MET A 258 -13.36 -2.38 -7.92
C MET A 258 -12.78 -0.96 -7.77
N ASN A 259 -13.59 0.01 -7.38
CA ASN A 259 -13.18 1.41 -7.35
C ASN A 259 -12.33 1.80 -6.14
N SER A 260 -12.45 1.08 -5.02
CA SER A 260 -11.86 1.51 -3.74
C SER A 260 -10.83 0.54 -3.15
N PHE A 261 -10.77 -0.71 -3.61
CA PHE A 261 -9.94 -1.75 -2.96
C PHE A 261 -8.98 -2.47 -3.89
N GLY A 262 -8.74 -1.93 -5.10
CA GLY A 262 -7.77 -2.49 -6.04
C GLY A 262 -8.13 -3.89 -6.53
N VAL A 263 -9.44 -4.19 -6.59
CA VAL A 263 -9.97 -5.40 -7.20
C VAL A 263 -9.86 -5.28 -8.72
N SER A 264 -9.29 -6.31 -9.35
CA SER A 264 -9.03 -6.36 -10.79
C SER A 264 -10.34 -6.32 -11.59
N PRO A 265 -10.38 -5.64 -12.75
CA PRO A 265 -11.53 -5.67 -13.66
C PRO A 265 -11.90 -7.08 -14.16
N SER A 266 -10.95 -8.01 -14.09
CA SER A 266 -11.18 -9.42 -14.42
C SER A 266 -12.07 -10.14 -13.42
N SER A 267 -12.23 -9.61 -12.20
CA SER A 267 -13.16 -10.11 -11.17
C SER A 267 -14.58 -10.13 -11.70
N PHE A 268 -15.43 -11.04 -11.22
CA PHE A 268 -16.78 -11.18 -11.74
C PHE A 268 -17.73 -11.83 -10.76
N CYS A 269 -19.02 -11.64 -11.01
CA CYS A 269 -20.08 -12.33 -10.30
C CYS A 269 -20.40 -13.62 -11.05
N ASP A 270 -20.35 -14.75 -10.33
CA ASP A 270 -20.42 -16.08 -10.93
C ASP A 270 -21.73 -16.78 -10.56
N LEU A 271 -22.29 -17.48 -11.54
CA LEU A 271 -23.30 -18.50 -11.31
C LEU A 271 -22.95 -19.75 -12.11
N LYS A 272 -22.46 -20.78 -11.42
CA LYS A 272 -22.10 -22.09 -12.00
C LYS A 272 -21.01 -21.98 -13.09
N GLY A 273 -20.01 -21.13 -12.89
CA GLY A 273 -18.91 -20.93 -13.83
C GLY A 273 -19.20 -19.93 -14.95
N GLN A 274 -20.34 -19.22 -14.90
CA GLN A 274 -20.71 -18.20 -15.88
C GLN A 274 -20.71 -16.81 -15.25
N ARG A 275 -20.11 -15.84 -15.96
CA ARG A 275 -20.18 -14.42 -15.61
C ARG A 275 -21.63 -13.93 -15.79
N VAL A 276 -22.23 -13.48 -14.70
CA VAL A 276 -23.60 -12.96 -14.64
C VAL A 276 -23.65 -11.63 -13.88
N ASN A 277 -24.84 -11.01 -13.80
CA ASN A 277 -25.06 -9.88 -12.90
C ASN A 277 -24.98 -10.34 -11.44
N CYS A 278 -24.50 -9.47 -10.55
CA CYS A 278 -24.26 -9.84 -9.16
C CYS A 278 -25.55 -10.10 -8.39
N SER A 279 -26.66 -9.49 -8.82
CA SER A 279 -28.01 -9.74 -8.27
C SER A 279 -28.52 -11.18 -8.44
N VAL A 280 -27.98 -11.96 -9.36
CA VAL A 280 -28.37 -13.37 -9.58
C VAL A 280 -27.23 -14.37 -9.34
N ALA A 281 -26.03 -13.86 -9.02
CA ALA A 281 -24.84 -14.67 -8.79
C ALA A 281 -24.96 -15.52 -7.52
N SER A 282 -24.23 -16.63 -7.43
CA SER A 282 -24.09 -17.38 -6.19
C SER A 282 -23.01 -16.77 -5.28
N HIS A 283 -21.93 -16.26 -5.87
CA HIS A 283 -20.79 -15.62 -5.20
C HIS A 283 -20.14 -14.58 -6.13
N ILE A 284 -19.20 -13.80 -5.58
CA ILE A 284 -18.35 -12.87 -6.33
C ILE A 284 -16.93 -13.42 -6.32
N HIS A 285 -16.41 -13.69 -7.51
CA HIS A 285 -15.05 -14.11 -7.77
C HIS A 285 -14.13 -12.88 -7.82
N LEU A 286 -13.41 -12.63 -6.72
CA LEU A 286 -12.50 -11.51 -6.60
C LEU A 286 -11.09 -11.90 -7.03
N ILE A 287 -10.51 -11.07 -7.88
CA ILE A 287 -9.14 -11.18 -8.36
C ILE A 287 -8.41 -9.90 -7.93
N PHE A 288 -7.30 -10.04 -7.23
CA PHE A 288 -6.47 -8.93 -6.82
C PHE A 288 -5.19 -8.87 -7.65
N ASN A 289 -4.79 -7.66 -8.04
CA ASN A 289 -3.52 -7.39 -8.72
C ASN A 289 -2.38 -7.14 -7.73
#